data_AF-A0A1I0BP13-F1
#
_entry.id   AF-A0A1I0BP13-F1
#
_cell.length_a   1.000
_cell.length_b   1.000
_cell.length_c   1.000
_cell.angle_alpha   90.00
_cell.angle_beta   90.00
_cell.angle_gamma   90.00
#
_symmetry.space_group_name_H-M   'P 1'
#
loop_
_entity.id
_entity.type
_entity.pdbx_description
1 polymer ?
#
loop_
_entity_poly.entity_id
_entity_poly.type
_entity_poly.pdbx_seq_one_letter_code
_entity_poly.pdbx_strand_id
1 'polypeptide(L)'
;MGTQETSAQSTLSYKLAFISIFIGLLALNIWIFFVQGQGTWQIKAELLLEFIAFYTFVFGFLTQTGILKNSRDLENIVRDMTSPNLYEFTRGNFVFLAILFSSLAEMLEPRKTQFNPFYLLELPLLLVVGLLMFVYAAIHIVVIIPMLYIPYAIVSVPIRNIQTSADTIGISYGNEMMAIKNIVSSNVVSIRNLLIAVPAAVFSLMSKIILTLGWNI
;
A
#
# COMPACT_ATOMS: atom_id res chain seq x y z
N MET A 1 -15.63 23.37 -33.43
CA MET A 1 -14.71 23.89 -32.39
C MET A 1 -15.25 23.76 -30.95
N GLY A 2 -16.41 23.11 -30.71
CA GLY A 2 -17.02 23.01 -29.36
C GLY A 2 -16.86 21.65 -28.64
N THR A 3 -16.03 20.73 -29.13
CA THR A 3 -15.89 19.37 -28.55
C THR A 3 -14.73 19.22 -27.57
N GLN A 4 -13.77 20.16 -27.52
CA GLN A 4 -12.62 20.06 -26.61
C GLN A 4 -12.90 20.64 -25.22
N GLU A 5 -13.72 21.68 -25.10
CA GLU A 5 -14.02 22.31 -23.80
C GLU A 5 -14.87 21.42 -22.89
N THR A 6 -15.83 20.69 -23.47
CA THR A 6 -16.70 19.75 -22.72
C THR A 6 -15.89 18.56 -22.16
N SER A 7 -14.87 18.10 -22.89
CA SER A 7 -13.97 17.04 -22.41
C SER A 7 -13.15 17.49 -21.21
N ALA A 8 -12.58 18.70 -21.24
CA ALA A 8 -11.73 19.19 -20.14
C ALA A 8 -12.53 19.36 -18.84
N GLN A 9 -13.73 19.95 -18.92
CA GLN A 9 -14.57 20.22 -17.76
C GLN A 9 -15.02 18.92 -17.07
N SER A 10 -15.38 17.89 -17.84
CA SER A 10 -15.78 16.59 -17.28
C SER A 10 -14.64 15.96 -16.47
N THR A 11 -13.41 15.95 -16.98
CA THR A 11 -12.26 15.35 -16.29
C THR A 11 -11.92 16.03 -14.97
N LEU A 12 -12.14 17.35 -14.86
CA LEU A 12 -11.91 18.10 -13.63
C LEU A 12 -12.93 17.70 -12.55
N SER A 13 -14.22 17.62 -12.90
CA SER A 13 -15.29 17.24 -11.97
C SER A 13 -15.06 15.86 -11.36
N TYR A 14 -14.67 14.85 -12.15
CA TYR A 14 -14.37 13.52 -11.64
C TYR A 14 -13.17 13.50 -10.70
N LYS A 15 -12.11 14.26 -11.00
CA LYS A 15 -10.93 14.38 -10.12
C LYS A 15 -11.28 15.00 -8.79
N LEU A 16 -12.09 16.07 -8.78
CA LEU A 16 -12.54 16.71 -7.55
C LEU A 16 -13.41 15.78 -6.72
N ALA A 17 -14.41 15.12 -7.31
CA ALA A 17 -15.24 14.15 -6.60
C ALA A 17 -14.40 13.03 -5.97
N PHE A 18 -13.44 12.50 -6.71
CA PHE A 18 -12.53 11.46 -6.23
C PHE A 18 -11.66 11.94 -5.05
N ILE A 19 -11.08 13.14 -5.15
CA ILE A 19 -10.32 13.74 -4.04
C ILE A 19 -11.21 13.95 -2.82
N SER A 20 -12.45 14.44 -3.00
CA SER A 20 -13.41 14.62 -1.90
C SER A 20 -13.76 13.31 -1.21
N ILE A 21 -13.98 12.23 -1.96
CA ILE A 21 -14.22 10.88 -1.41
C ILE A 21 -13.00 10.42 -0.59
N PHE A 22 -11.80 10.59 -1.14
CA PHE A 22 -10.57 10.20 -0.44
C PHE A 22 -10.36 11.00 0.85
N ILE A 23 -10.58 12.32 0.83
CA ILE A 23 -10.52 13.16 2.03
C ILE A 23 -11.57 12.71 3.05
N GLY A 24 -12.77 12.35 2.61
CA GLY A 24 -13.81 11.78 3.45
C GLY A 24 -13.38 10.48 4.13
N LEU A 25 -12.75 9.57 3.38
CA LEU A 25 -12.18 8.32 3.93
C LEU A 25 -11.05 8.59 4.92
N LEU A 26 -10.16 9.54 4.62
CA LEU A 26 -9.08 9.93 5.53
C LEU A 26 -9.64 10.56 6.82
N ALA A 27 -10.65 11.43 6.71
CA ALA A 27 -11.32 12.02 7.88
C ALA A 27 -12.03 10.96 8.73
N LEU A 28 -12.72 10.01 8.09
CA LEU A 28 -13.33 8.87 8.77
C LEU A 28 -12.27 8.03 9.49
N ASN A 29 -11.13 7.78 8.85
CA ASN A 29 -10.03 7.05 9.43
C ASN A 29 -9.46 7.75 10.68
N ILE A 30 -9.19 9.05 10.58
CA ILE A 30 -8.75 9.87 11.72
C ILE A 30 -9.78 9.82 12.85
N TRP A 31 -11.07 9.94 12.53
CA TRP A 31 -12.14 9.88 13.52
C TRP A 31 -12.22 8.52 14.24
N ILE A 32 -12.17 7.41 13.50
CA ILE A 32 -12.20 6.05 14.08
C ILE A 32 -11.02 5.85 15.04
N PHE A 33 -9.80 6.13 14.59
CA PHE A 33 -8.59 5.81 15.36
C PHE A 33 -8.36 6.79 16.51
N PHE A 34 -8.60 8.09 16.29
CA PHE A 34 -8.24 9.11 17.26
C PHE A 34 -9.39 9.56 18.15
N VAL A 35 -10.62 9.66 17.63
CA VAL A 35 -11.77 10.15 18.40
C VAL A 35 -12.50 9.01 19.10
N GLN A 36 -12.86 7.94 18.37
CA GLN A 36 -13.65 6.84 18.94
C GLN A 36 -12.82 5.85 19.74
N GLY A 37 -11.55 5.63 19.36
CA GLY A 37 -10.68 4.67 20.03
C GLY A 37 -10.56 4.93 21.53
N GLN A 38 -10.62 3.88 22.34
CA GLN A 38 -10.28 3.97 23.76
C GLN A 38 -8.76 3.95 23.92
N GLY A 39 -8.25 4.65 24.94
CA GLY A 39 -6.81 4.74 25.21
C GLY A 39 -6.21 6.10 24.88
N THR A 40 -4.96 6.28 25.32
CA THR A 40 -4.21 7.53 25.14
C THR A 40 -3.81 7.71 23.67
N TRP A 41 -3.55 8.97 23.28
CA TRP A 41 -3.09 9.29 21.92
C TRP A 41 -1.82 8.53 21.52
N GLN A 42 -0.95 8.28 22.49
CA GLN A 42 0.30 7.54 22.32
C GLN A 42 0.04 6.10 21.86
N ILE A 43 -0.86 5.36 22.53
CA ILE A 43 -1.19 3.96 22.17
C ILE A 43 -1.81 3.89 20.78
N LYS A 44 -2.68 4.84 20.44
CA LYS A 44 -3.33 4.91 19.12
C LYS A 44 -2.32 5.14 18.00
N ALA A 45 -1.40 6.08 18.20
CA ALA A 45 -0.34 6.39 17.25
C ALA A 45 0.64 5.21 17.10
N GLU A 46 0.99 4.55 18.20
CA GLU A 46 1.85 3.37 18.22
C GLU A 46 1.27 2.22 17.40
N LEU A 47 -0.02 1.89 17.61
CA LEU A 47 -0.72 0.84 16.86
C LEU A 47 -0.71 1.15 15.36
N LEU A 48 -0.96 2.41 14.99
CA LEU A 48 -0.97 2.87 13.61
C LEU A 48 0.43 2.74 12.97
N LEU A 49 1.47 3.15 13.68
CA LEU A 49 2.85 3.03 13.21
C LEU A 49 3.29 1.58 13.06
N GLU A 50 2.94 0.71 14.02
CA GLU A 50 3.24 -0.72 13.96
C GLU A 50 2.54 -1.38 12.77
N PHE A 51 1.28 -1.01 12.53
CA PHE A 51 0.52 -1.49 11.38
C PHE A 51 1.13 -1.04 10.04
N ILE A 52 1.49 0.25 9.92
CA ILE A 52 2.17 0.78 8.73
C ILE A 52 3.52 0.08 8.52
N ALA A 53 4.30 -0.10 9.59
CA ALA A 53 5.59 -0.75 9.55
C ALA A 53 5.47 -2.19 9.07
N PHE A 54 4.56 -2.97 9.67
CA PHE A 54 4.32 -4.36 9.30
C PHE A 54 3.85 -4.48 7.86
N TYR A 55 2.85 -3.70 7.46
CA TYR A 55 2.32 -3.74 6.10
C TYR A 55 3.40 -3.43 5.06
N THR A 56 4.11 -2.31 5.23
CA THR A 56 5.13 -1.88 4.25
C THR A 56 6.34 -2.81 4.25
N PHE A 57 6.71 -3.38 5.39
CA PHE A 57 7.77 -4.40 5.47
C PHE A 57 7.37 -5.67 4.72
N VAL A 58 6.21 -6.25 5.02
CA VAL A 58 5.72 -7.46 4.35
C VAL A 58 5.56 -7.22 2.85
N PHE A 59 4.98 -6.09 2.46
CA PHE A 59 4.82 -5.73 1.06
C PHE A 59 6.18 -5.55 0.37
N GLY A 60 7.13 -4.87 1.00
CA GLY A 60 8.51 -4.75 0.51
C GLY A 60 9.20 -6.10 0.33
N PHE A 61 9.03 -7.01 1.28
CA PHE A 61 9.55 -8.37 1.17
C PHE A 61 8.92 -9.12 -0.01
N LEU A 62 7.59 -9.10 -0.13
CA LEU A 62 6.87 -9.74 -1.24
C LEU A 62 7.30 -9.22 -2.61
N THR A 63 7.64 -7.94 -2.73
CA THR A 63 8.16 -7.37 -3.99
C THR A 63 9.54 -7.91 -4.37
N GLN A 64 10.26 -8.53 -3.44
CA GLN A 64 11.55 -9.16 -3.68
C GLN A 64 11.48 -10.67 -3.92
N THR A 65 10.40 -11.36 -3.52
CA THR A 65 10.31 -12.84 -3.60
C THR A 65 10.18 -13.41 -5.01
N GLY A 66 10.32 -12.61 -6.07
CA GLY A 66 10.23 -13.05 -7.47
C GLY A 66 8.81 -13.37 -7.94
N ILE A 67 7.90 -13.70 -7.02
CA ILE A 67 6.48 -13.98 -7.28
C ILE A 67 5.85 -12.83 -8.09
N LEU A 68 6.14 -11.58 -7.70
CA LEU A 68 5.61 -10.39 -8.36
C LEU A 68 6.43 -9.94 -9.58
N LYS A 69 7.67 -10.41 -9.74
CA LYS A 69 8.57 -10.05 -10.85
C LYS A 69 8.31 -10.89 -12.12
N ASN A 70 7.61 -12.00 -11.99
CA ASN A 70 7.36 -12.93 -13.10
C ASN A 70 6.34 -12.42 -14.12
N SER A 71 5.63 -11.32 -13.84
CA SER A 71 4.72 -10.69 -14.82
C SER A 71 4.87 -9.17 -14.78
N ARG A 72 4.98 -8.56 -15.97
CA ARG A 72 5.05 -7.10 -16.11
C ARG A 72 3.80 -6.40 -15.57
N ASP A 73 2.65 -7.08 -15.65
CA ASP A 73 1.38 -6.52 -15.18
C ASP A 73 1.33 -6.41 -13.65
N LEU A 74 1.78 -7.44 -12.92
CA LEU A 74 1.88 -7.37 -11.46
C LEU A 74 2.89 -6.32 -11.00
N GLU A 75 4.02 -6.19 -11.69
CA GLU A 75 5.00 -5.15 -11.39
C GLU A 75 4.39 -3.74 -11.52
N ASN A 76 3.63 -3.49 -12.59
CA ASN A 76 2.92 -2.22 -12.78
C ASN A 76 1.88 -1.97 -11.68
N ILE A 77 1.10 -2.99 -11.30
CA ILE A 77 0.10 -2.87 -10.23
C ILE A 77 0.76 -2.53 -8.91
N VAL A 78 1.85 -3.21 -8.57
CA VAL A 78 2.63 -2.96 -7.35
C VAL A 78 3.21 -1.54 -7.35
N ARG A 79 3.71 -1.08 -8.51
CA ARG A 79 4.19 0.29 -8.67
C ARG A 79 3.07 1.31 -8.45
N ASP A 80 1.89 1.04 -8.98
CA ASP A 80 0.71 1.87 -8.83
C ASP A 80 0.25 1.89 -7.37
N MET A 81 0.19 0.73 -6.69
CA MET A 81 -0.16 0.60 -5.26
C MET A 81 0.73 1.40 -4.31
N THR A 82 1.89 1.87 -4.77
CA THR A 82 2.85 2.69 -4.00
C THR A 82 3.11 4.04 -4.66
N SER A 83 2.28 4.44 -5.63
CA SER A 83 2.43 5.68 -6.37
C SER A 83 2.16 6.90 -5.47
N PRO A 84 2.92 8.00 -5.62
CA PRO A 84 2.58 9.27 -5.00
C PRO A 84 1.39 9.96 -5.67
N ASN A 85 0.97 9.51 -6.86
CA ASN A 85 -0.22 10.02 -7.51
C ASN A 85 -1.44 9.33 -6.90
N LEU A 86 -2.32 10.09 -6.24
CA LEU A 86 -3.50 9.56 -5.56
C LEU A 86 -4.38 8.67 -6.46
N TYR A 87 -4.55 9.04 -7.72
CA TYR A 87 -5.36 8.27 -8.65
C TYR A 87 -4.72 6.92 -8.99
N GLU A 88 -3.42 6.91 -9.32
CA GLU A 88 -2.68 5.67 -9.57
C GLU A 88 -2.63 4.79 -8.32
N PHE A 89 -2.41 5.40 -7.15
CA PHE A 89 -2.40 4.73 -5.85
C PHE A 89 -3.70 3.99 -5.58
N THR A 90 -4.82 4.70 -5.64
CA THR A 90 -6.12 4.09 -5.38
C THR A 90 -6.46 3.08 -6.46
N ARG A 91 -6.23 3.38 -7.74
CA ARG A 91 -6.47 2.44 -8.85
C ARG A 91 -5.68 1.14 -8.65
N GLY A 92 -4.38 1.23 -8.36
CA GLY A 92 -3.51 0.07 -8.13
C GLY A 92 -4.04 -0.81 -7.00
N ASN A 93 -4.46 -0.19 -5.89
CA ASN A 93 -5.04 -0.92 -4.76
C ASN A 93 -6.39 -1.59 -5.11
N PHE A 94 -7.27 -0.94 -5.87
CA PHE A 94 -8.51 -1.57 -6.33
C PHE A 94 -8.28 -2.69 -7.32
N VAL A 95 -7.33 -2.55 -8.25
CA VAL A 95 -6.95 -3.61 -9.19
C VAL A 95 -6.36 -4.80 -8.45
N PHE A 96 -5.52 -4.56 -7.44
CA PHE A 96 -5.01 -5.61 -6.55
C PHE A 96 -6.14 -6.37 -5.85
N LEU A 97 -7.11 -5.67 -5.25
CA LEU A 97 -8.29 -6.31 -4.66
C LEU A 97 -9.10 -7.09 -5.70
N ALA A 98 -9.28 -6.54 -6.91
CA ALA A 98 -9.98 -7.23 -7.98
C ALA A 98 -9.28 -8.54 -8.38
N ILE A 99 -7.94 -8.57 -8.42
CA ILE A 99 -7.16 -9.79 -8.66
C ILE A 99 -7.36 -10.80 -7.54
N LEU A 100 -7.35 -10.35 -6.28
CA LEU A 100 -7.62 -11.22 -5.13
C LEU A 100 -9.03 -11.84 -5.22
N PHE A 101 -10.06 -11.04 -5.47
CA PHE A 101 -11.43 -11.55 -5.62
C PHE A 101 -11.61 -12.42 -6.86
N SER A 102 -10.92 -12.11 -7.97
CA SER A 102 -10.93 -12.95 -9.17
C SER A 102 -10.28 -14.30 -8.88
N SER A 103 -9.16 -14.31 -8.15
CA SER A 103 -8.50 -15.55 -7.72
C SER A 103 -9.41 -16.39 -6.83
N LEU A 104 -10.14 -15.76 -5.91
CA LEU A 104 -11.15 -16.44 -5.09
C LEU A 104 -12.31 -16.98 -5.93
N ALA A 105 -12.80 -16.21 -6.91
CA ALA A 105 -13.86 -16.64 -7.82
C ALA A 105 -13.43 -17.86 -8.67
N GLU A 106 -12.18 -17.88 -9.13
CA GLU A 106 -11.59 -19.01 -9.82
C GLU A 106 -11.49 -20.27 -8.93
N MET A 107 -11.29 -20.11 -7.62
CA MET A 107 -11.34 -21.23 -6.66
C MET A 107 -12.76 -21.80 -6.47
N LEU A 108 -13.80 -21.02 -6.76
CA LEU A 108 -15.20 -21.45 -6.67
C LEU A 108 -15.70 -22.14 -7.95
N GLU A 109 -14.87 -22.25 -8.99
CA GLU A 109 -15.28 -22.81 -10.28
C GLU A 109 -15.58 -24.32 -10.17
N PRO A 110 -16.84 -24.76 -10.40
CA PRO A 110 -17.25 -26.16 -10.22
C PRO A 110 -16.54 -27.15 -11.15
N ARG A 111 -15.98 -26.67 -12.26
CA ARG A 111 -15.30 -27.51 -13.26
C ARG A 111 -13.94 -28.00 -12.78
N LYS A 112 -13.32 -27.30 -11.82
CA LYS A 112 -12.01 -27.64 -11.26
C LYS A 112 -12.13 -28.50 -10.00
N THR A 113 -13.29 -28.49 -9.34
CA THR A 113 -13.69 -29.42 -8.29
C THR A 113 -14.21 -30.73 -8.92
N GLN A 114 -13.32 -31.47 -9.58
CA GLN A 114 -13.56 -32.89 -9.86
C GLN A 114 -13.92 -33.61 -8.56
N PHE A 115 -14.69 -34.71 -8.60
CA PHE A 115 -15.15 -35.49 -7.43
C PHE A 115 -14.01 -35.76 -6.42
N ASN A 116 -13.76 -34.79 -5.53
CA ASN A 116 -12.72 -34.82 -4.52
C ASN A 116 -13.41 -35.28 -3.23
N PRO A 117 -12.90 -36.32 -2.54
CA PRO A 117 -13.42 -36.72 -1.23
C PRO A 117 -13.45 -35.56 -0.21
N PHE A 118 -12.67 -34.50 -0.43
CA PHE A 118 -12.66 -33.30 0.41
C PHE A 118 -13.66 -32.20 0.00
N TYR A 119 -14.50 -32.40 -1.01
CA TYR A 119 -15.42 -31.37 -1.51
C TYR A 119 -16.33 -30.78 -0.43
N LEU A 120 -16.81 -31.60 0.52
CA LEU A 120 -17.62 -31.15 1.65
C LEU A 120 -16.84 -30.28 2.65
N LEU A 121 -15.51 -30.40 2.71
CA LEU A 121 -14.63 -29.56 3.52
C LEU A 121 -14.18 -28.31 2.77
N GLU A 122 -14.02 -28.39 1.45
CA GLU A 122 -13.62 -27.27 0.60
C GLU A 122 -14.65 -26.13 0.64
N LEU A 123 -15.94 -26.45 0.58
CA LEU A 123 -17.00 -25.42 0.56
C LEU A 123 -17.04 -24.54 1.83
N PRO A 124 -17.08 -25.09 3.07
CA PRO A 124 -17.01 -24.25 4.27
C PRO A 124 -15.67 -23.52 4.39
N LEU A 125 -14.56 -24.12 3.95
CA LEU A 125 -13.26 -23.45 3.93
C LEU A 125 -13.27 -22.24 2.99
N LEU A 126 -13.78 -22.39 1.77
CA LEU A 126 -13.91 -21.32 0.79
C LEU A 126 -14.85 -20.21 1.27
N LEU A 127 -15.91 -20.56 2.00
CA LEU A 127 -16.79 -19.57 2.64
C LEU A 127 -16.06 -18.77 3.71
N VAL A 128 -15.27 -19.43 4.56
CA VAL A 128 -14.45 -18.76 5.58
C VAL A 128 -13.38 -17.87 4.93
N VAL A 129 -12.65 -18.39 3.94
CA VAL A 129 -11.65 -17.62 3.20
C VAL A 129 -12.29 -16.42 2.49
N GLY A 130 -13.44 -16.62 1.85
CA GLY A 130 -14.17 -15.54 1.18
C GLY A 130 -14.64 -14.46 2.14
N LEU A 131 -15.16 -14.84 3.31
CA LEU A 131 -15.53 -13.90 4.37
C LEU A 131 -14.30 -13.12 4.88
N LEU A 132 -13.18 -13.80 5.13
CA LEU A 132 -11.93 -13.17 5.55
C LEU A 132 -11.40 -12.19 4.48
N MET A 133 -11.48 -12.56 3.20
CA MET A 133 -11.08 -11.69 2.09
C MET A 133 -12.00 -10.47 1.97
N PHE A 134 -13.29 -10.62 2.21
CA PHE A 134 -14.24 -9.51 2.23
C PHE A 134 -13.95 -8.54 3.39
N VAL A 135 -13.74 -9.07 4.59
CA VAL A 135 -13.34 -8.26 5.76
C VAL A 135 -12.00 -7.56 5.51
N TYR A 136 -11.02 -8.27 4.96
CA TYR A 136 -9.75 -7.70 4.56
C TYR A 136 -9.93 -6.57 3.54
N ALA A 137 -10.74 -6.75 2.49
CA ALA A 137 -10.97 -5.71 1.48
C ALA A 137 -11.62 -4.45 2.09
N ALA A 138 -12.57 -4.61 3.01
CA ALA A 138 -13.19 -3.50 3.72
C ALA A 138 -12.16 -2.73 4.56
N ILE A 139 -11.35 -3.45 5.34
CA ILE A 139 -10.24 -2.86 6.12
C ILE A 139 -9.22 -2.20 5.18
N HIS A 140 -8.90 -2.84 4.05
CA HIS A 140 -7.93 -2.32 3.08
C HIS A 140 -8.37 -0.98 2.52
N ILE A 141 -9.64 -0.87 2.12
CA ILE A 141 -10.20 0.35 1.54
C ILE A 141 -10.36 1.46 2.58
N VAL A 142 -10.93 1.15 3.74
CA VAL A 142 -11.30 2.14 4.76
C VAL A 142 -10.11 2.56 5.62
N VAL A 143 -9.16 1.64 5.84
CA VAL A 143 -8.03 1.84 6.75
C VAL A 143 -6.71 1.97 6.01
N ILE A 144 -6.34 0.96 5.25
CA ILE A 144 -4.98 0.82 4.72
C ILE A 144 -4.69 1.88 3.66
N ILE A 145 -5.56 2.02 2.66
CA ILE A 145 -5.42 2.99 1.56
C ILE A 145 -5.24 4.43 2.08
N PRO A 146 -6.17 5.01 2.87
CA PRO A 146 -6.03 6.41 3.29
C PRO A 146 -4.80 6.64 4.18
N MET A 147 -4.49 5.70 5.08
CA MET A 147 -3.33 5.82 5.98
C MET A 147 -1.99 5.76 5.24
N LEU A 148 -1.84 4.83 4.29
CA LEU A 148 -0.57 4.62 3.61
C LEU A 148 -0.25 5.64 2.52
N TYR A 149 -1.27 6.25 1.92
CA TYR A 149 -1.04 7.24 0.87
C TYR A 149 -0.12 8.38 1.32
N ILE A 150 -0.32 8.89 2.54
CA ILE A 150 0.46 10.00 3.09
C ILE A 150 1.96 9.68 3.18
N PRO A 151 2.40 8.59 3.86
CA PRO A 151 3.81 8.23 3.90
C PRO A 151 4.36 7.92 2.50
N TYR A 152 3.62 7.26 1.60
CA TYR A 152 4.07 7.06 0.22
C TYR A 152 4.30 8.37 -0.54
N ALA A 153 3.40 9.34 -0.39
CA ALA A 153 3.54 10.66 -0.99
C ALA A 153 4.79 11.39 -0.46
N ILE A 154 5.02 11.35 0.86
CA ILE A 154 6.18 11.96 1.52
C ILE A 154 7.49 11.34 1.03
N VAL A 155 7.65 10.02 1.13
CA VAL A 155 8.92 9.36 0.75
C VAL A 155 9.19 9.40 -0.75
N SER A 156 8.16 9.60 -1.57
CA SER A 156 8.33 9.72 -3.02
C SER A 156 9.00 11.02 -3.45
N VAL A 157 8.95 12.09 -2.65
CA VAL A 157 9.62 13.36 -2.97
C VAL A 157 11.15 13.18 -3.08
N PRO A 158 11.88 12.70 -2.05
CA PRO A 158 13.32 12.51 -2.17
C PRO A 158 13.70 11.46 -3.21
N ILE A 159 12.92 10.38 -3.35
CA ILE A 159 13.17 9.36 -4.38
C ILE A 159 13.08 9.96 -5.78
N ARG A 160 12.03 10.75 -6.06
CA ARG A 160 11.86 11.41 -7.35
C ARG A 160 13.02 12.34 -7.66
N ASN A 161 13.49 13.11 -6.68
CA ASN A 161 14.64 14.00 -6.85
C ASN A 161 15.91 13.22 -7.26
N ILE A 162 16.15 12.05 -6.66
CA ILE A 162 17.28 11.17 -7.06
C ILE A 162 17.09 10.65 -8.49
N GLN A 163 15.87 10.25 -8.86
CA GLN A 163 15.57 9.75 -10.21
C GLN A 163 15.68 10.84 -11.28
N THR A 164 15.34 12.08 -10.97
CA THR A 164 15.40 13.21 -11.91
C THR A 164 16.72 13.96 -11.86
N SER A 165 17.63 13.61 -10.95
CA SER A 165 18.96 14.23 -10.86
C SER A 165 19.71 14.11 -12.19
N ALA A 166 20.29 15.23 -12.64
CA ALA A 166 21.18 15.28 -13.79
C ALA A 166 22.54 14.65 -13.46
N ASP A 167 22.99 14.82 -12.22
CA ASP A 167 24.27 14.29 -11.76
C ASP A 167 24.19 12.79 -11.47
N THR A 168 25.12 12.04 -12.04
CA THR A 168 25.37 10.63 -11.70
C THR A 168 26.17 10.56 -10.40
N ILE A 169 25.47 10.62 -9.28
CA ILE A 169 26.05 10.27 -7.98
C ILE A 169 26.20 8.74 -7.97
N GLY A 170 27.44 8.27 -7.86
CA GLY A 170 27.78 6.85 -7.84
C GLY A 170 28.63 6.49 -6.63
N ILE A 171 28.49 5.26 -6.15
CA ILE A 171 29.40 4.68 -5.18
C ILE A 171 30.45 3.93 -6.00
N SER A 172 31.72 4.34 -5.87
CA SER A 172 32.84 3.60 -6.45
C SER A 172 33.16 2.42 -5.55
N TYR A 173 33.12 1.21 -6.09
CA TYR A 173 33.57 0.00 -5.40
C TYR A 173 34.57 -0.73 -6.31
N GLY A 174 35.86 -0.60 -5.99
CA GLY A 174 36.93 -1.05 -6.88
C GLY A 174 36.98 -0.23 -8.18
N ASN A 175 36.85 -0.91 -9.33
CA ASN A 175 36.84 -0.31 -10.66
C ASN A 175 35.43 -0.07 -11.21
N GLU A 176 34.38 -0.41 -10.46
CA GLU A 176 32.99 -0.25 -10.89
C GLU A 176 32.34 0.96 -10.23
N MET A 177 31.74 1.83 -11.05
CA MET A 177 30.91 2.93 -10.58
C MET A 177 29.45 2.48 -10.58
N MET A 178 28.91 2.17 -9.41
CA MET A 178 27.49 1.90 -9.26
C MET A 178 26.72 3.21 -9.13
N ALA A 179 26.03 3.61 -10.20
CA ALA A 179 25.17 4.78 -10.20
C ALA A 179 23.98 4.56 -9.24
N ILE A 180 23.88 5.36 -8.18
CA ILE A 180 22.81 5.28 -7.17
C ILE A 180 21.44 5.40 -7.86
N LYS A 181 21.36 6.26 -8.89
CA LYS A 181 20.18 6.45 -9.72
C LYS A 181 19.64 5.14 -10.33
N ASN A 182 20.51 4.24 -10.77
CA ASN A 182 20.12 2.96 -11.36
C ASN A 182 19.58 2.00 -10.30
N ILE A 183 20.21 1.97 -9.12
CA ILE A 183 19.77 1.17 -7.97
C ILE A 183 18.38 1.65 -7.52
N VAL A 184 18.21 2.97 -7.38
CA VAL A 184 16.94 3.57 -6.95
C VAL A 184 15.84 3.32 -7.98
N SER A 185 16.13 3.50 -9.27
CA SER A 185 15.12 3.35 -10.33
C SER A 185 14.68 1.90 -10.55
N SER A 186 15.56 0.93 -10.30
CA SER A 186 15.24 -0.50 -10.39
C SER A 186 14.51 -1.04 -9.15
N ASN A 187 14.57 -0.34 -8.02
CA ASN A 187 14.03 -0.81 -6.73
C ASN A 187 13.10 0.22 -6.06
N VAL A 188 12.44 1.09 -6.83
CA VAL A 188 11.64 2.21 -6.31
C VAL A 188 10.64 1.76 -5.25
N VAL A 189 9.89 0.69 -5.53
CA VAL A 189 8.86 0.17 -4.63
C VAL A 189 9.48 -0.30 -3.31
N SER A 190 10.52 -1.14 -3.40
CA SER A 190 11.22 -1.68 -2.23
C SER A 190 11.83 -0.57 -1.37
N ILE A 191 12.40 0.45 -2.00
CA ILE A 191 12.98 1.61 -1.30
C ILE A 191 11.90 2.44 -0.62
N ARG A 192 10.77 2.71 -1.29
CA ARG A 192 9.61 3.37 -0.65
C ARG A 192 9.15 2.60 0.59
N ASN A 193 8.94 1.30 0.44
CA ASN A 193 8.50 0.42 1.52
C ASN A 193 9.49 0.44 2.68
N LEU A 194 10.80 0.34 2.42
CA LEU A 194 11.83 0.39 3.45
C LEU A 194 11.86 1.74 4.18
N LEU A 195 11.80 2.85 3.43
CA LEU A 195 11.81 4.21 3.96
C LEU A 195 10.56 4.55 4.78
N ILE A 196 9.48 3.78 4.64
CA ILE A 196 8.29 3.90 5.48
C ILE A 196 8.39 2.93 6.67
N ALA A 197 8.73 1.67 6.40
CA ALA A 197 8.75 0.61 7.39
C ALA A 197 9.73 0.87 8.53
N VAL A 198 10.97 1.27 8.20
CA VAL A 198 12.03 1.45 9.19
C VAL A 198 11.72 2.61 10.14
N PRO A 199 11.41 3.83 9.68
CA PRO A 199 11.04 4.90 10.59
C PRO A 199 9.80 4.57 11.41
N ALA A 200 8.76 3.97 10.81
CA ALA A 200 7.55 3.61 11.53
C ALA A 200 7.82 2.58 12.65
N ALA A 201 8.64 1.57 12.38
CA ALA A 201 9.07 0.59 13.38
C ALA A 201 9.91 1.23 14.50
N VAL A 202 10.87 2.10 14.15
CA VAL A 202 11.71 2.80 15.13
C VAL A 202 10.88 3.71 16.02
N PHE A 203 9.97 4.51 15.46
CA PHE A 203 9.10 5.39 16.25
C PHE A 203 8.14 4.59 17.15
N SER A 204 7.58 3.48 16.67
CA SER A 204 6.75 2.59 17.48
C SER A 204 7.54 1.96 18.64
N LEU A 205 8.78 1.53 18.39
CA LEU A 205 9.63 0.97 19.44
C LEU A 205 10.06 2.04 20.46
N MET A 206 10.40 3.24 20.00
CA MET A 206 10.73 4.36 20.88
C MET A 206 9.53 4.77 21.74
N SER A 207 8.30 4.80 21.20
CA SER A 207 7.10 5.10 21.99
C SER A 207 6.89 4.06 23.09
N LYS A 208 7.04 2.76 22.77
CA LYS A 208 6.97 1.66 23.75
C LYS A 208 7.99 1.82 24.88
N ILE A 209 9.23 2.18 24.56
CA ILE A 209 10.30 2.39 25.55
C ILE A 209 9.96 3.57 26.47
N ILE A 210 9.56 4.71 25.91
CA ILE A 210 9.20 5.92 26.68
C ILE A 210 8.06 5.61 27.66
N LEU A 211 7.02 4.91 27.18
CA LEU A 211 5.89 4.49 28.01
C LEU A 211 6.32 3.55 29.13
N THR A 212 7.20 2.59 28.83
CA THR A 212 7.69 1.60 29.82
C THR A 212 8.55 2.26 30.90
N LEU A 213 9.33 3.29 30.54
CA LEU A 213 10.17 4.04 31.47
C LEU A 213 9.40 5.04 32.35
N GLY A 214 8.07 5.15 32.19
CA GLY A 214 7.23 6.03 33.00
C GLY A 214 7.47 7.53 32.75
N TRP A 215 8.11 7.88 31.64
CA TRP A 215 8.23 9.27 31.21
C TRP A 215 6.88 9.71 30.62
N ASN A 216 6.02 10.26 31.46
CA ASN A 216 4.82 10.98 31.02
C ASN A 216 5.27 12.27 30.33
N ILE A 217 5.31 12.25 29.00
CA ILE A 217 5.45 13.45 28.14
C ILE A 217 4.05 13.97 27.82
#